data_AF-A0A928KSE7-F1
#
_entry.id   AF-A0A928KSE7-F1
#
_cell.length_a   1.000
_cell.length_b   1.000
_cell.length_c   1.000
_cell.angle_alpha   90.00
_cell.angle_beta   90.00
_cell.angle_gamma   90.00
#
_symmetry.space_group_name_H-M   'P 1'
#
loop_
_entity.id
_entity.type
_entity.pdbx_description
1 polymer ?
#
loop_
_entity_poly.entity_id
_entity_poly.type
_entity_poly.pdbx_seq_one_letter_code
_entity_poly.pdbx_strand_id
1 'polypeptide(L)'
;MEKLKHYRAVLSPDFSMYVEMAPVLQLYNMFRNRWCGAYFASKGIRVVPTVSWGNENTFEFCFDGIEKGSTVAVSTYMVSEHDNRQDQKEFFLKGYNEMLRKIEPEKIICYNTPFPEMQGDIVFVDYELSSWKFMNDDPYAPSKYVKYICGEEPVPIGSNLIMKSGYVVGENDRDYNSIIQTGMGSAYGGQWKPAKLEDERFLGEPGEIKISYVKTEIG
;
A
#
# COMPACT_ATOMS: atom_id res chain seq x y z
N MET A 1 17.74 6.04 -7.88
CA MET A 1 18.43 4.74 -7.84
C MET A 1 19.47 4.64 -6.74
N GLU A 2 20.44 5.57 -6.63
CA GLU A 2 21.49 5.48 -5.59
C GLU A 2 20.95 5.36 -4.15
N LYS A 3 19.87 6.07 -3.80
CA LYS A 3 19.21 5.92 -2.49
C LYS A 3 18.70 4.49 -2.22
N LEU A 4 18.19 3.80 -3.25
CA LEU A 4 17.62 2.46 -3.14
C LEU A 4 18.70 1.36 -2.96
N LYS A 5 19.91 1.59 -3.46
CA LYS A 5 21.04 0.65 -3.33
C LYS A 5 21.49 0.42 -1.89
N HIS A 6 21.10 1.31 -0.97
CA HIS A 6 21.45 1.21 0.45
C HIS A 6 20.62 0.12 1.16
N TYR A 7 19.52 -0.34 0.55
CA TYR A 7 18.66 -1.36 1.11
C TYR A 7 19.03 -2.75 0.60
N ARG A 8 18.79 -3.78 1.44
CA ARG A 8 19.10 -5.18 1.10
C ARG A 8 18.31 -5.69 -0.10
N ALA A 9 17.07 -5.22 -0.23
CA ALA A 9 16.16 -5.46 -1.33
C ALA A 9 15.12 -4.32 -1.37
N VAL A 10 14.42 -4.18 -2.49
CA VAL A 10 13.29 -3.25 -2.65
C VAL A 10 12.09 -3.97 -3.24
N LEU A 11 10.89 -3.54 -2.89
CA LEU A 11 9.69 -4.00 -3.56
C LEU A 11 9.56 -3.33 -4.94
N SER A 12 9.02 -4.03 -5.95
CA SER A 12 8.62 -3.34 -7.19
C SER A 12 7.48 -2.36 -6.88
N PRO A 13 7.42 -1.20 -7.56
CA PRO A 13 6.35 -0.23 -7.31
C PRO A 13 4.98 -0.86 -7.57
N ASP A 14 4.06 -0.69 -6.63
CA ASP A 14 2.69 -1.14 -6.76
C ASP A 14 1.86 -0.11 -7.52
N PHE A 15 1.24 -0.53 -8.63
CA PHE A 15 0.30 0.30 -9.38
C PHE A 15 -1.06 -0.37 -9.24
N SER A 16 -2.01 0.36 -8.66
CA SER A 16 -3.29 -0.22 -8.24
C SER A 16 -4.02 -0.98 -9.32
N MET A 17 -4.62 -2.10 -8.94
CA MET A 17 -5.46 -2.92 -9.81
C MET A 17 -6.86 -2.96 -9.22
N TYR A 18 -7.63 -1.89 -9.42
CA TYR A 18 -9.02 -1.87 -8.96
C TYR A 18 -9.92 -2.66 -9.91
N VAL A 19 -10.94 -3.31 -9.35
CA VAL A 19 -11.89 -4.14 -10.11
C VAL A 19 -12.73 -3.30 -11.07
N GLU A 20 -12.93 -2.02 -10.78
CA GLU A 20 -13.67 -1.06 -11.62
C GLU A 20 -12.84 -0.48 -12.77
N MET A 21 -11.53 -0.68 -12.78
CA MET A 21 -10.69 -0.20 -13.87
C MET A 21 -11.00 -0.94 -15.17
N ALA A 22 -10.97 -0.21 -16.30
CA ALA A 22 -11.01 -0.84 -17.60
C ALA A 22 -9.85 -1.85 -17.76
N PRO A 23 -10.04 -3.01 -18.41
CA PRO A 23 -9.01 -4.05 -18.52
C PRO A 23 -7.66 -3.54 -19.08
N VAL A 24 -7.70 -2.57 -19.99
CA VAL A 24 -6.49 -1.95 -20.55
C VAL A 24 -5.65 -1.22 -19.49
N LEU A 25 -6.29 -0.60 -18.49
CA LEU A 25 -5.60 0.06 -17.40
C LEU A 25 -5.00 -0.95 -16.43
N GLN A 26 -5.73 -2.03 -16.12
CA GLN A 26 -5.20 -3.13 -15.31
C GLN A 26 -3.94 -3.74 -15.95
N LEU A 27 -4.00 -4.03 -17.25
CA LEU A 27 -2.86 -4.54 -18.01
C LEU A 27 -1.68 -3.55 -18.02
N TYR A 28 -1.96 -2.26 -18.23
CA TYR A 28 -0.94 -1.21 -18.20
C TYR A 28 -0.29 -1.05 -16.82
N ASN A 29 -1.06 -1.18 -15.74
CA ASN A 29 -0.56 -1.10 -14.37
C ASN A 29 0.35 -2.27 -14.03
N MET A 30 -0.04 -3.49 -14.44
CA MET A 30 0.83 -4.66 -14.35
C MET A 30 2.13 -4.45 -15.14
N PHE A 31 2.03 -4.00 -16.39
CA PHE A 31 3.22 -3.71 -17.21
C PHE A 31 4.18 -2.74 -16.51
N ARG A 32 3.67 -1.64 -15.94
CA ARG A 32 4.51 -0.66 -15.24
C ARG A 32 5.18 -1.24 -14.00
N ASN A 33 4.46 -2.06 -13.21
CA ASN A 33 5.04 -2.76 -12.06
C ASN A 33 6.22 -3.63 -12.52
N ARG A 34 6.02 -4.50 -13.53
CA ARG A 34 7.05 -5.40 -14.04
C ARG A 34 8.22 -4.65 -14.67
N TRP A 35 7.94 -3.64 -15.47
CA TRP A 35 8.97 -2.84 -16.14
C TRP A 35 9.85 -2.09 -15.13
N CYS A 36 9.25 -1.45 -14.11
CA CYS A 36 10.00 -0.80 -13.03
C CYS A 36 10.86 -1.81 -12.26
N GLY A 37 10.30 -2.97 -11.91
CA GLY A 37 11.04 -4.05 -11.24
C GLY A 37 12.23 -4.54 -12.07
N ALA A 38 12.02 -4.83 -13.34
CA ALA A 38 13.07 -5.25 -14.27
C ALA A 38 14.15 -4.17 -14.43
N TYR A 39 13.76 -2.90 -14.53
CA TYR A 39 14.69 -1.79 -14.60
C TYR A 39 15.52 -1.65 -13.31
N PHE A 40 14.93 -1.84 -12.12
CA PHE A 40 15.66 -1.81 -10.86
C PHE A 40 16.65 -2.97 -10.77
N ALA A 41 16.23 -4.18 -11.16
CA ALA A 41 17.10 -5.34 -11.24
C ALA A 41 18.27 -5.11 -12.21
N SER A 42 18.02 -4.48 -13.37
CA SER A 42 19.06 -4.12 -14.34
C SER A 42 20.08 -3.11 -13.80
N LYS A 43 19.81 -2.46 -12.67
CA LYS A 43 20.75 -1.57 -11.95
C LYS A 43 21.45 -2.25 -10.78
N GLY A 44 21.36 -3.58 -10.68
CA GLY A 44 22.00 -4.39 -9.65
C GLY A 44 21.28 -4.37 -8.29
N ILE A 45 20.02 -3.91 -8.26
CA ILE A 45 19.22 -3.91 -7.03
C ILE A 45 18.48 -5.25 -6.94
N ARG A 46 18.49 -5.88 -5.77
CA ARG A 46 17.64 -7.03 -5.51
C ARG A 46 16.18 -6.56 -5.39
N VAL A 47 15.31 -7.03 -6.28
CA VAL A 47 13.91 -6.65 -6.33
C VAL A 47 13.04 -7.82 -5.90
N VAL A 48 12.07 -7.56 -5.02
CA VAL A 48 10.98 -8.47 -4.69
C VAL A 48 9.73 -7.96 -5.41
N PRO A 49 9.10 -8.73 -6.31
CA PRO A 49 7.92 -8.27 -7.03
C PRO A 49 6.73 -8.11 -6.08
N THR A 50 6.10 -6.95 -6.13
CA THR A 50 4.78 -6.72 -5.53
C THR A 50 3.72 -7.27 -6.47
N VAL A 51 2.82 -8.08 -5.91
CA VAL A 51 1.78 -8.80 -6.65
C VAL A 51 0.42 -8.22 -6.28
N SER A 52 -0.35 -7.92 -7.31
CA SER A 52 -1.68 -7.33 -7.23
C SER A 52 -2.52 -7.89 -8.36
N TRP A 53 -3.83 -8.04 -8.14
CA TRP A 53 -4.79 -8.62 -9.08
C TRP A 53 -6.11 -7.86 -9.04
N GLY A 54 -6.85 -7.92 -10.15
CA GLY A 54 -8.26 -7.55 -10.19
C GLY A 54 -9.12 -8.80 -10.00
N ASN A 55 -10.25 -8.88 -10.70
CA ASN A 55 -11.07 -10.11 -10.71
C ASN A 55 -10.34 -11.25 -11.47
N GLU A 56 -10.96 -12.42 -11.53
CA GLU A 56 -10.37 -13.63 -12.10
C GLU A 56 -9.98 -13.47 -13.58
N ASN A 57 -10.60 -12.54 -14.30
CA ASN A 57 -10.21 -12.17 -15.66
C ASN A 57 -8.78 -11.61 -15.77
N THR A 58 -8.23 -11.09 -14.67
CA THR A 58 -6.84 -10.59 -14.64
C THR A 58 -5.81 -11.68 -14.42
N PHE A 59 -6.21 -12.88 -13.98
CA PHE A 59 -5.30 -13.98 -13.66
C PHE A 59 -4.55 -14.52 -14.86
N GLU A 60 -5.02 -14.21 -16.07
CA GLU A 60 -4.33 -14.50 -17.31
C GLU A 60 -2.97 -13.79 -17.40
N PHE A 61 -2.83 -12.59 -16.82
CA PHE A 61 -1.63 -11.76 -16.98
C PHE A 61 -1.02 -11.25 -15.66
N CYS A 62 -1.77 -11.19 -14.56
CA CYS A 62 -1.30 -10.51 -13.34
C CYS A 62 -0.13 -11.22 -12.64
N PHE A 63 0.14 -12.48 -12.96
CA PHE A 63 1.28 -13.25 -12.43
C PHE A 63 2.45 -13.37 -13.41
N ASP A 64 2.29 -12.89 -14.64
CA ASP A 64 3.31 -13.02 -15.67
C ASP A 64 4.54 -12.16 -15.36
N GLY A 65 5.70 -12.66 -15.82
CA GLY A 65 6.99 -12.00 -15.60
C GLY A 65 7.54 -12.13 -14.18
N ILE A 66 6.89 -12.90 -13.30
CA ILE A 66 7.43 -13.28 -11.99
C ILE A 66 8.03 -14.69 -12.08
N GLU A 67 9.25 -14.83 -11.59
CA GLU A 67 9.96 -16.11 -11.57
C GLU A 67 9.32 -17.07 -10.57
N LYS A 68 9.14 -18.33 -10.98
CA LYS A 68 8.65 -19.39 -10.10
C LYS A 68 9.60 -19.62 -8.92
N GLY A 69 9.05 -19.86 -7.73
CA GLY A 69 9.85 -20.02 -6.52
C GLY A 69 10.37 -18.71 -5.93
N SER A 70 10.17 -17.56 -6.59
CA SER A 70 10.66 -16.29 -6.05
C SER A 70 9.91 -15.84 -4.80
N THR A 71 10.59 -15.06 -3.95
CA THR A 71 9.93 -14.31 -2.88
C THR A 71 9.04 -13.23 -3.50
N VAL A 72 7.80 -13.10 -3.03
CA VAL A 72 6.83 -12.09 -3.50
C VAL A 72 6.31 -11.23 -2.36
N ALA A 73 5.77 -10.06 -2.67
CA ALA A 73 5.08 -9.21 -1.70
C ALA A 73 3.61 -9.00 -2.07
N VAL A 74 2.72 -9.04 -1.09
CA VAL A 74 1.29 -8.75 -1.21
C VAL A 74 0.87 -7.81 -0.08
N SER A 75 -0.25 -7.11 -0.26
CA SER A 75 -0.82 -6.23 0.77
C SER A 75 -2.26 -6.63 1.07
N THR A 76 -2.58 -6.82 2.35
CA THR A 76 -3.97 -6.97 2.81
C THR A 76 -4.57 -5.63 3.22
N TYR A 77 -3.80 -4.53 3.22
CA TYR A 77 -4.23 -3.23 3.75
C TYR A 77 -5.57 -2.75 3.19
N MET A 78 -5.68 -2.63 1.86
CA MET A 78 -6.88 -2.09 1.20
C MET A 78 -8.05 -3.08 1.12
N VAL A 79 -7.80 -4.37 1.38
CA VAL A 79 -8.83 -5.43 1.36
C VAL A 79 -9.27 -5.85 2.75
N SER A 80 -8.60 -5.39 3.81
CA SER A 80 -9.07 -5.53 5.19
C SER A 80 -10.20 -4.54 5.47
N GLU A 81 -10.92 -4.75 6.55
CA GLU A 81 -11.90 -3.80 7.04
C GLU A 81 -11.23 -2.48 7.46
N HIS A 82 -11.75 -1.37 6.95
CA HIS A 82 -11.33 0.00 7.29
C HIS A 82 -12.47 0.97 6.99
N ASP A 83 -12.51 2.13 7.64
CA ASP A 83 -13.43 3.23 7.33
C ASP A 83 -14.90 2.81 7.12
N ASN A 84 -15.44 2.00 8.04
CA ASN A 84 -16.81 1.47 7.96
C ASN A 84 -17.08 0.62 6.71
N ARG A 85 -16.05 0.10 6.04
CA ARG A 85 -16.16 -0.83 4.92
C ARG A 85 -15.82 -2.24 5.40
N GLN A 86 -16.64 -3.19 5.00
CA GLN A 86 -16.35 -4.61 5.17
C GLN A 86 -15.04 -4.98 4.45
N ASP A 87 -14.41 -6.06 4.90
CA ASP A 87 -13.29 -6.63 4.18
C ASP A 87 -13.72 -7.17 2.79
N GLN A 88 -12.72 -7.40 1.95
CA GLN A 88 -12.82 -8.00 0.63
C GLN A 88 -12.07 -9.34 0.60
N LYS A 89 -12.14 -10.10 1.69
CA LYS A 89 -11.32 -11.31 1.90
C LYS A 89 -11.53 -12.36 0.82
N GLU A 90 -12.77 -12.62 0.40
CA GLU A 90 -13.05 -13.62 -0.64
C GLU A 90 -12.39 -13.27 -1.97
N PHE A 91 -12.45 -11.99 -2.36
CA PHE A 91 -11.77 -11.46 -3.53
C PHE A 91 -10.25 -11.66 -3.42
N PHE A 92 -9.68 -11.29 -2.27
CA PHE A 92 -8.25 -11.42 -2.04
C PHE A 92 -7.79 -12.89 -2.09
N LEU A 93 -8.48 -13.78 -1.38
CA LEU A 93 -8.10 -15.19 -1.29
C LEU A 93 -8.15 -15.91 -2.65
N LYS A 94 -9.05 -15.52 -3.56
CA LYS A 94 -9.08 -16.08 -4.91
C LYS A 94 -7.80 -15.80 -5.68
N GLY A 95 -7.37 -14.54 -5.75
CA GLY A 95 -6.13 -14.18 -6.44
C GLY A 95 -4.88 -14.64 -5.68
N TYR A 96 -4.93 -14.66 -4.35
CA TYR A 96 -3.85 -15.21 -3.53
C TYR A 96 -3.61 -16.70 -3.82
N ASN A 97 -4.68 -17.50 -3.89
CA ASN A 97 -4.55 -18.93 -4.19
C ASN A 97 -4.05 -19.17 -5.63
N GLU A 98 -4.48 -18.37 -6.59
CA GLU A 98 -3.97 -18.45 -7.95
C GLU A 98 -2.49 -18.02 -8.04
N MET A 99 -2.08 -17.00 -7.27
CA MET A 99 -0.68 -16.61 -7.11
C MET A 99 0.16 -17.77 -6.60
N LEU A 100 -0.28 -18.45 -5.52
CA LEU A 100 0.40 -19.63 -4.98
C LEU A 100 0.56 -20.71 -6.04
N ARG A 101 -0.48 -20.97 -6.84
CA ARG A 101 -0.47 -22.01 -7.88
C ARG A 101 0.44 -21.67 -9.06
N LYS A 102 0.51 -20.40 -9.47
CA LYS A 102 1.25 -19.95 -10.65
C LYS A 102 2.73 -19.71 -10.37
N ILE A 103 3.00 -19.04 -9.26
CA ILE A 103 4.35 -18.58 -8.88
C ILE A 103 5.04 -19.58 -7.96
N GLU A 104 4.30 -20.35 -7.16
CA GLU A 104 4.87 -21.29 -6.19
C GLU A 104 5.92 -20.61 -5.29
N PRO A 105 5.59 -19.45 -4.65
CA PRO A 105 6.59 -18.62 -3.99
C PRO A 105 7.24 -19.33 -2.80
N GLU A 106 8.56 -19.20 -2.64
CA GLU A 106 9.27 -19.74 -1.48
C GLU A 106 8.94 -18.98 -0.19
N LYS A 107 8.64 -17.68 -0.31
CA LYS A 107 8.32 -16.76 0.79
C LYS A 107 7.38 -15.66 0.31
N ILE A 108 6.52 -15.20 1.21
CA ILE A 108 5.50 -14.19 0.93
C ILE A 108 5.61 -13.10 1.98
N ILE A 109 5.97 -11.89 1.57
CA ILE A 109 5.93 -10.72 2.44
C ILE A 109 4.50 -10.19 2.41
N CYS A 110 3.80 -10.25 3.54
CA CYS A 110 2.46 -9.69 3.67
C CYS A 110 2.54 -8.36 4.40
N TYR A 111 2.23 -7.28 3.68
CA TYR A 111 2.08 -5.95 4.24
C TYR A 111 0.66 -5.77 4.78
N ASN A 112 0.56 -5.41 6.07
CA ASN A 112 -0.66 -5.51 6.90
C ASN A 112 -1.02 -6.94 7.33
N THR A 113 -1.94 -7.05 8.29
CA THR A 113 -2.33 -8.29 8.97
C THR A 113 -2.81 -9.36 7.96
N PRO A 114 -2.19 -10.54 7.91
CA PRO A 114 -2.63 -11.64 7.05
C PRO A 114 -4.01 -12.15 7.46
N PHE A 115 -4.82 -12.59 6.49
CA PHE A 115 -6.02 -13.35 6.81
C PHE A 115 -5.65 -14.75 7.34
N PRO A 116 -6.40 -15.30 8.32
CA PRO A 116 -6.13 -16.64 8.87
C PRO A 116 -6.05 -17.76 7.81
N GLU A 117 -6.75 -17.60 6.69
CA GLU A 117 -6.81 -18.56 5.60
C GLU A 117 -5.62 -18.48 4.63
N MET A 118 -4.73 -17.49 4.77
CA MET A 118 -3.54 -17.37 3.93
C MET A 118 -2.53 -18.50 4.23
N GLN A 119 -2.18 -19.26 3.19
CA GLN A 119 -1.21 -20.37 3.25
C GLN A 119 0.17 -19.95 2.73
N GLY A 120 1.23 -20.67 3.11
CA GLY A 120 2.60 -20.44 2.65
C GLY A 120 3.53 -19.93 3.76
N ASP A 121 4.79 -19.66 3.41
CA ASP A 121 5.78 -19.08 4.34
C ASP A 121 5.63 -17.55 4.36
N ILE A 122 4.75 -17.07 5.23
CA ILE A 122 4.35 -15.66 5.31
C ILE A 122 5.22 -14.92 6.33
N VAL A 123 5.88 -13.86 5.86
CA VAL A 123 6.52 -12.85 6.71
C VAL A 123 5.58 -11.66 6.83
N PHE A 124 4.99 -11.49 7.99
CA PHE A 124 4.09 -10.38 8.30
C PHE A 124 4.88 -9.10 8.59
N VAL A 125 4.45 -8.01 7.95
CA VAL A 125 4.93 -6.64 8.22
C VAL A 125 3.73 -5.81 8.68
N ASP A 126 3.78 -5.37 9.93
CA ASP A 126 2.74 -4.54 10.54
C ASP A 126 2.70 -3.16 9.87
N TYR A 127 1.56 -2.81 9.28
CA TYR A 127 1.36 -1.54 8.59
C TYR A 127 1.50 -0.35 9.54
N GLU A 128 0.82 -0.39 10.69
CA GLU A 128 0.76 0.74 11.60
C GLU A 128 2.16 1.00 12.16
N LEU A 129 2.85 -0.03 12.64
CA LEU A 129 4.22 0.11 13.15
C LEU A 129 5.26 0.48 12.07
N SER A 130 4.96 0.19 10.81
CA SER A 130 5.80 0.60 9.66
C SER A 130 5.40 1.98 9.10
N SER A 131 4.39 2.64 9.67
CA SER A 131 3.91 3.93 9.20
C SER A 131 4.78 5.08 9.70
N TRP A 132 4.63 6.23 9.05
CA TRP A 132 5.33 7.47 9.43
C TRP A 132 5.06 7.89 10.88
N LYS A 133 3.94 7.46 11.47
CA LYS A 133 3.52 7.81 12.83
C LYS A 133 4.51 7.32 13.89
N PHE A 134 5.11 6.16 13.68
CA PHE A 134 6.05 5.53 14.61
C PHE A 134 7.50 5.61 14.11
N MET A 135 7.75 6.33 13.02
CA MET A 135 9.10 6.55 12.47
C MET A 135 10.00 7.37 13.43
N ASN A 136 9.41 8.01 14.44
CA ASN A 136 10.07 8.85 15.45
C ASN A 136 9.97 8.29 16.89
N ASP A 137 9.55 7.02 17.07
CA ASP A 137 9.46 6.41 18.41
C ASP A 137 10.84 6.13 19.04
N ASP A 138 11.89 6.11 18.21
CA ASP A 138 13.27 6.32 18.67
C ASP A 138 13.43 7.82 18.93
N PRO A 139 13.78 8.30 20.15
CA PRO A 139 13.78 9.71 20.48
C PRO A 139 14.54 10.50 19.42
N TYR A 140 13.80 11.34 18.69
CA TYR A 140 14.35 12.14 17.60
C TYR A 140 15.47 13.02 18.15
N ALA A 141 16.71 12.56 17.99
CA ALA A 141 17.90 13.36 18.18
C ALA A 141 18.17 14.03 16.84
N PRO A 142 17.85 15.34 16.69
CA PRO A 142 18.12 16.03 15.45
C PRO A 142 19.60 15.88 15.15
N SER A 143 19.93 15.55 13.89
CA SER A 143 21.32 15.55 13.46
C SER A 143 21.97 16.87 13.86
N LYS A 144 23.23 16.85 14.30
CA LYS A 144 24.00 18.08 14.60
C LYS A 144 24.10 19.06 13.42
N TYR A 145 23.67 18.62 12.23
CA TYR A 145 23.62 19.42 11.01
C TYR A 145 22.21 19.91 10.63
N VAL A 146 21.17 19.67 11.43
CA VAL A 146 19.77 19.96 11.09
C VAL A 146 19.55 21.43 10.70
N LYS A 147 20.19 22.37 11.40
CA LYS A 147 20.16 23.81 11.11
C LYS A 147 20.72 24.18 9.73
N TYR A 148 21.74 23.46 9.25
CA TYR A 148 22.26 23.64 7.89
C TYR A 148 21.35 22.97 6.86
N ILE A 149 20.75 21.82 7.23
CA ILE A 149 19.85 21.05 6.36
C ILE A 149 18.55 21.82 6.08
N CYS A 150 18.01 22.49 7.10
CA CYS A 150 16.78 23.28 7.05
C CYS A 150 16.99 24.70 6.52
N GLY A 151 18.24 25.12 6.26
CA GLY A 151 18.56 26.46 5.77
C GLY A 151 18.52 27.57 6.83
N GLU A 152 18.48 27.21 8.11
CA GLU A 152 18.57 28.16 9.24
C GLU A 152 19.99 28.75 9.37
N GLU A 153 21.02 27.98 8.99
CA GLU A 153 22.40 28.44 8.91
C GLU A 153 23.07 28.03 7.59
N PRO A 154 24.01 28.84 7.06
CA PRO A 154 24.77 28.47 5.86
C PRO A 154 25.72 27.29 6.15
N VAL A 155 25.86 26.40 5.18
CA VAL A 155 26.78 25.24 5.26
C VAL A 155 28.21 25.74 5.49
N PRO A 156 28.96 25.21 6.48
CA PRO A 156 30.34 25.64 6.74
C PRO A 156 31.24 25.48 5.52
N ILE A 157 32.00 26.53 5.22
CA ILE A 157 32.93 26.59 4.09
C ILE A 157 33.98 25.47 4.24
N GLY A 158 34.11 24.63 3.21
CA GLY A 158 35.03 23.47 3.20
C GLY A 158 34.42 22.17 3.75
N SER A 159 33.12 22.13 4.08
CA SER A 159 32.48 20.89 4.51
C SER A 159 32.14 19.95 3.33
N ASN A 160 32.32 18.65 3.55
CA ASN A 160 31.93 17.59 2.60
C ASN A 160 30.47 17.14 2.81
N LEU A 161 29.61 18.01 3.33
CA LEU A 161 28.24 17.65 3.70
C LEU A 161 27.37 17.49 2.44
N ILE A 162 26.96 16.27 2.14
CA ILE A 162 26.04 15.98 1.02
C ILE A 162 24.60 16.05 1.53
N MET A 163 23.90 17.14 1.24
CA MET A 163 22.48 17.31 1.56
C MET A 163 21.61 16.64 0.49
N LYS A 164 20.91 15.56 0.85
CA LYS A 164 19.92 14.91 -0.02
C LYS A 164 18.51 15.33 0.41
N SER A 165 17.88 16.24 -0.34
CA SER A 165 16.46 16.51 -0.17
C SER A 165 15.61 15.35 -0.67
N GLY A 166 14.48 15.14 0.00
CA GLY A 166 13.43 14.21 -0.38
C GLY A 166 12.09 14.85 -0.04
N TYR A 167 11.06 14.54 -0.81
CA TYR A 167 9.70 15.00 -0.53
C TYR A 167 9.04 13.96 0.38
N VAL A 168 8.55 14.39 1.55
CA VAL A 168 7.64 13.60 2.38
C VAL A 168 6.26 14.14 2.11
N VAL A 169 5.40 13.30 1.52
CA VAL A 169 4.03 13.67 1.16
C VAL A 169 3.26 13.84 2.47
N GLY A 170 2.86 15.08 2.78
CA GLY A 170 2.01 15.35 3.93
C GLY A 170 0.54 15.09 3.60
N GLU A 171 -0.28 14.82 4.60
CA GLU A 171 -1.74 14.58 4.45
C GLU A 171 -2.47 15.74 3.74
N ASN A 172 -1.91 16.94 3.77
CA ASN A 172 -2.44 18.14 3.10
C ASN A 172 -1.97 18.33 1.65
N ASP A 173 -1.18 17.39 1.10
CA ASP A 173 -0.80 17.43 -0.30
C ASP A 173 -2.05 17.23 -1.17
N ARG A 174 -2.24 18.09 -2.18
CA ARG A 174 -3.38 18.02 -3.09
C ARG A 174 -3.44 16.69 -3.84
N ASP A 175 -2.28 16.06 -3.99
CA ASP A 175 -2.11 14.79 -4.66
C ASP A 175 -1.98 13.62 -3.68
N TYR A 176 -2.13 13.83 -2.36
CA TYR A 176 -1.97 12.78 -1.32
C TYR A 176 -2.76 11.51 -1.66
N ASN A 177 -4.05 11.67 -1.96
CA ASN A 177 -4.91 10.55 -2.34
C ASN A 177 -4.48 9.90 -3.67
N SER A 178 -3.89 10.64 -4.61
CA SER A 178 -3.36 10.05 -5.85
C SER A 178 -2.00 9.36 -5.68
N ILE A 179 -1.25 9.72 -4.63
CA ILE A 179 0.10 9.23 -4.36
C ILE A 179 0.07 8.00 -3.43
N ILE A 180 -0.92 7.88 -2.54
CA ILE A 180 -1.00 6.81 -1.51
C ILE A 180 -2.19 5.85 -1.75
N GLN A 181 -2.85 5.93 -2.90
CA GLN A 181 -3.82 4.92 -3.34
C GLN A 181 -3.11 3.77 -4.05
N THR A 182 -2.26 3.02 -3.35
CA THR A 182 -1.74 1.74 -3.85
C THR A 182 -2.50 0.60 -3.20
N GLY A 183 -3.16 -0.22 -4.02
CA GLY A 183 -3.86 -1.39 -3.54
C GLY A 183 -4.64 -2.16 -4.60
N MET A 184 -5.37 -3.16 -4.14
CA MET A 184 -6.21 -4.02 -4.97
C MET A 184 -7.61 -4.13 -4.36
N GLY A 185 -8.56 -4.63 -5.16
CA GLY A 185 -9.97 -4.75 -4.79
C GLY A 185 -10.84 -3.63 -5.36
N SER A 186 -11.99 -3.41 -4.74
CA SER A 186 -12.86 -2.27 -5.04
C SER A 186 -12.18 -0.96 -4.71
N ALA A 187 -12.18 -0.02 -5.66
CA ALA A 187 -11.75 1.36 -5.43
C ALA A 187 -12.59 2.07 -4.33
N TYR A 188 -13.79 1.54 -4.06
CA TYR A 188 -14.71 2.06 -3.04
C TYR A 188 -14.63 1.31 -1.70
N GLY A 189 -13.74 0.31 -1.59
CA GLY A 189 -13.71 -0.64 -0.48
C GLY A 189 -14.86 -1.64 -0.51
N GLY A 190 -14.96 -2.47 0.52
CA GLY A 190 -16.10 -3.39 0.68
C GLY A 190 -17.42 -2.67 0.96
N GLN A 191 -18.48 -3.46 1.19
CA GLN A 191 -19.79 -2.90 1.50
C GLN A 191 -19.72 -2.07 2.78
N TRP A 192 -20.35 -0.90 2.76
CA TRP A 192 -20.41 -0.06 3.95
C TRP A 192 -21.21 -0.76 5.05
N LYS A 193 -20.76 -0.65 6.30
CA LYS A 193 -21.46 -1.12 7.49
C LYS A 193 -21.44 -0.08 8.63
N PRO A 194 -22.52 0.01 9.41
CA PRO A 194 -22.55 0.85 10.62
C PRO A 194 -21.43 0.47 11.59
N ALA A 195 -20.72 1.45 12.15
CA ALA A 195 -19.78 1.20 13.26
C ALA A 195 -20.52 1.15 14.59
N LYS A 196 -21.61 1.92 14.70
CA LYS A 196 -22.50 2.00 15.86
C LYS A 196 -23.96 1.94 15.41
N LEU A 197 -24.86 1.57 16.31
CA LEU A 197 -26.31 1.47 16.02
C LEU A 197 -26.86 2.79 15.43
N GLU A 198 -26.37 3.92 15.90
CA GLU A 198 -26.77 5.25 15.42
C GLU A 198 -26.39 5.52 13.96
N ASP A 199 -25.40 4.81 13.43
CA ASP A 199 -24.94 4.94 12.04
C ASP A 199 -25.88 4.22 11.06
N GLU A 200 -26.78 3.33 11.53
CA GLU A 200 -27.80 2.70 10.68
C GLU A 200 -28.69 3.73 9.96
N ARG A 201 -28.72 4.97 10.45
CA ARG A 201 -29.37 6.10 9.78
C ARG A 201 -28.78 6.42 8.39
N PHE A 202 -27.56 5.99 8.10
CA PHE A 202 -26.90 6.20 6.80
C PHE A 202 -27.23 5.12 5.77
N LEU A 203 -27.87 4.02 6.18
CA LEU A 203 -28.46 3.05 5.25
C LEU A 203 -29.74 3.65 4.67
N GLY A 204 -30.15 3.24 3.48
CA GLY A 204 -31.40 3.70 2.86
C GLY A 204 -31.38 3.58 1.35
N GLU A 205 -32.52 3.86 0.72
CA GLU A 205 -32.61 3.92 -0.73
C GLU A 205 -32.03 5.26 -1.25
N PRO A 206 -31.40 5.29 -2.44
CA PRO A 206 -30.92 6.53 -3.03
C PRO A 206 -32.03 7.58 -3.14
N GLY A 207 -31.83 8.73 -2.49
CA GLY A 207 -32.80 9.84 -2.45
C GLY A 207 -33.75 9.82 -1.25
N GLU A 208 -33.64 8.84 -0.35
CA GLU A 208 -34.37 8.80 0.91
C GLU A 208 -33.88 9.89 1.89
N ILE A 209 -34.80 10.65 2.49
CA ILE A 209 -34.49 11.62 3.53
C ILE A 209 -34.77 10.98 4.89
N LYS A 210 -33.71 10.77 5.68
CA LYS A 210 -33.82 10.27 7.06
C LYS A 210 -33.61 11.39 8.06
N ILE A 211 -34.57 11.56 8.98
CA ILE A 211 -34.53 12.57 10.04
C ILE A 211 -34.09 11.88 11.33
N SER A 212 -32.96 12.33 11.90
CA SER A 212 -32.45 11.85 13.19
C SER A 212 -32.44 12.97 14.22
N TYR A 213 -32.84 12.67 15.47
CA TYR A 213 -32.82 13.62 16.57
C TYR A 213 -31.66 13.30 17.52
N VAL A 214 -30.81 14.28 17.78
CA VAL A 214 -29.75 14.18 18.81
C VAL A 214 -30.30 14.80 20.08
N LYS A 215 -30.35 14.02 21.16
CA LYS A 215 -30.80 14.50 22.47
C LYS A 215 -29.68 15.32 23.09
N THR A 216 -29.85 16.63 23.19
CA THR A 216 -28.90 17.50 23.90
C THR A 216 -29.34 17.59 25.36
N GLU A 217 -28.56 17.04 26.29
CA GLU A 217 -28.75 17.30 27.72
C GLU A 217 -28.17 18.68 28.03
N ILE A 218 -29.03 19.61 28.43
CA ILE A 218 -28.62 20.93 28.93
C ILE A 218 -28.44 20.75 30.44
N GLY A 219 -27.19 20.74 30.88
CA GLY A 219 -26.81 20.68 32.30
C GLY A 219 -27.10 21.98 33.04
#